data_AF-A0A1V5PJH3-F1
#
_entry.id   AF-A0A1V5PJH3-F1
#
_cell.length_a   1.000
_cell.length_b   1.000
_cell.length_c   1.000
_cell.angle_alpha   90.00
_cell.angle_beta   90.00
_cell.angle_gamma   90.00
#
_symmetry.space_group_name_H-M   'P 1'
#
loop_
_entity.id
_entity.type
_entity.pdbx_description
1 polymer ?
#
loop_
_entity_poly.entity_id
_entity_poly.type
_entity_poly.pdbx_seq_one_letter_code
_entity_poly.pdbx_strand_id
1 'polypeptide(L)' 'MDDIIMTEALSKVFALATKLPEELQNDIAKQLMEDIEGELQWDNTLARSQDQLAKLANQALEEFKAGRTRKIGFDDL' A
#
# COMPACT_ATOMS: atom_id res chain seq x y z
N MET A 1 -13.20 18.23 -19.67
CA MET A 1 -13.40 18.28 -18.21
C MET A 1 -13.75 16.86 -17.87
N ASP A 2 -12.77 16.08 -17.43
CA ASP A 2 -13.01 14.67 -17.13
C ASP A 2 -13.98 14.63 -15.95
N ASP A 3 -15.14 14.01 -16.14
CA ASP A 3 -16.07 13.77 -15.05
C ASP A 3 -15.33 12.96 -13.98
N ILE A 4 -15.25 13.50 -12.77
CA ILE A 4 -14.73 12.77 -11.62
C ILE A 4 -15.71 11.63 -11.34
N ILE A 5 -15.42 10.43 -11.86
CA ILE A 5 -16.24 9.25 -11.60
C ILE A 5 -15.97 8.80 -10.16
N MET A 6 -16.90 9.12 -9.27
CA MET A 6 -16.95 8.59 -7.93
C MET A 6 -17.63 7.21 -7.94
N THR A 7 -17.00 6.20 -7.35
CA THR A 7 -17.67 4.90 -7.20
C THR A 7 -18.86 5.03 -6.24
N GLU A 8 -19.83 4.13 -6.36
CA GLU A 8 -20.99 4.11 -5.45
C GLU A 8 -20.55 3.93 -3.99
N ALA A 9 -19.52 3.10 -3.75
CA ALA A 9 -18.98 2.86 -2.42
C ALA A 9 -18.37 4.14 -1.82
N LEU A 10 -17.51 4.83 -2.56
CA LEU A 10 -16.85 6.04 -2.07
C LEU A 10 -17.86 7.19 -1.87
N SER A 11 -18.87 7.29 -2.74
CA SER A 11 -19.99 8.22 -2.57
C SER A 11 -20.75 7.98 -1.26
N LYS A 12 -21.03 6.71 -0.91
CA LYS A 12 -21.71 6.35 0.35
C LYS A 12 -20.87 6.75 1.57
N VAL A 13 -19.55 6.53 1.54
CA VAL A 13 -18.66 6.92 2.63
C VAL A 13 -18.69 8.43 2.87
N PHE A 14 -18.57 9.25 1.81
CA PHE A 14 -18.67 10.71 1.95
C PHE A 14 -20.05 11.17 2.44
N ALA A 15 -21.13 10.53 1.99
CA ALA A 15 -22.48 10.83 2.48
C ALA A 15 -22.68 10.50 3.97
N LEU A 16 -21.94 9.54 4.51
CA LEU A 16 -21.92 9.27 5.95
C LEU A 16 -21.03 10.26 6.70
N ALA A 17 -19.84 10.55 6.17
CA ALA A 17 -18.89 11.47 6.77
C ALA A 17 -19.48 12.87 6.99
N THR A 18 -20.24 13.39 6.02
CA THR A 18 -20.89 14.72 6.12
C THR A 18 -21.89 14.86 7.27
N LYS A 19 -22.34 13.75 7.87
CA LYS A 19 -23.28 13.76 9.02
C LYS A 19 -22.57 13.81 10.37
N LEU A 20 -21.24 13.74 10.40
CA LEU A 20 -20.44 13.73 11.62
C LEU A 20 -20.15 15.15 12.11
N PRO A 21 -19.74 15.35 13.38
CA PRO A 21 -19.22 16.63 13.84
C PRO A 21 -18.00 17.07 13.03
N GLU A 22 -17.80 18.38 12.90
CA GLU A 22 -16.72 18.97 12.09
C GLU A 22 -15.32 18.43 12.45
N GLU A 23 -15.02 18.32 13.75
CA GLU A 23 -13.73 17.78 14.21
C GLU A 23 -13.49 16.36 13.68
N LEU A 24 -14.51 15.50 13.75
CA LEU A 24 -14.40 14.13 13.26
C LEU A 24 -14.32 14.05 11.74
N GLN A 25 -14.98 14.96 11.01
CA GLN A 25 -14.82 15.07 9.57
C GLN A 25 -13.38 15.41 9.20
N ASN A 26 -12.77 16.36 9.91
CA ASN A 26 -11.39 16.77 9.69
C ASN A 26 -10.39 15.65 10.02
N ASP A 27 -10.60 14.92 11.11
CA ASP A 27 -9.76 13.78 11.49
C ASP A 27 -9.79 12.68 10.41
N ILE A 28 -10.99 12.31 9.93
CA ILE A 28 -11.16 11.33 8.85
C ILE A 28 -10.50 11.83 7.57
N ALA A 29 -10.68 13.11 7.23
CA ALA A 29 -10.09 13.69 6.03
C ALA A 29 -8.57 13.61 6.06
N LYS A 30 -7.96 13.96 7.20
CA LYS A 30 -6.50 13.87 7.39
C LYS A 30 -6.00 12.44 7.20
N GLN A 31 -6.60 11.47 7.88
CA GLN A 31 -6.18 10.07 7.78
C GLN A 31 -6.33 9.54 6.35
N LEU A 32 -7.46 9.83 5.68
CA LEU A 32 -7.70 9.36 4.32
C LEU A 32 -6.72 9.97 3.31
N MET A 33 -6.29 11.22 3.50
CA MET A 33 -5.24 11.83 2.66
C MET A 33 -3.91 11.11 2.82
N GLU A 34 -3.50 10.85 4.06
CA GLU A 34 -2.27 10.11 4.35
C GLU A 34 -2.30 8.69 3.73
N ASP A 35 -3.43 8.00 3.85
CA ASP A 35 -3.62 6.66 3.25
C ASP A 35 -3.53 6.71 1.72
N ILE A 36 -4.21 7.67 1.07
CA ILE A 36 -4.16 7.82 -0.40
C ILE A 36 -2.75 8.13 -0.89
N GLU A 37 -2.05 9.05 -0.25
CA GLU A 37 -0.67 9.39 -0.61
C GLU A 37 0.26 8.19 -0.43
N GLY A 38 0.10 7.44 0.67
CA GLY A 38 0.82 6.21 0.94
C GLY A 38 0.62 5.15 -0.15
N GLU A 39 -0.64 4.88 -0.52
CA GLU A 39 -0.96 3.89 -1.57
C GLU A 39 -0.39 4.30 -2.93
N LEU A 40 -0.52 5.58 -3.32
CA LEU A 40 0.04 6.08 -4.57
C LEU A 40 1.57 5.98 -4.60
N GLN A 41 2.22 6.30 -3.49
CA GLN A 41 3.67 6.18 -3.37
C GLN A 41 4.10 4.71 -3.43
N TRP A 42 3.36 3.81 -2.77
CA TRP A 42 3.63 2.38 -2.78
C TRP A 42 3.52 1.81 -4.18
N ASP A 43 2.41 2.07 -4.88
CA ASP A 43 2.19 1.62 -6.26
C ASP A 43 3.30 2.10 -7.20
N ASN A 44 3.69 3.38 -7.09
CA ASN A 44 4.75 3.94 -7.91
C ASN A 44 6.11 3.27 -7.64
N THR A 45 6.44 3.09 -6.37
CA THR A 45 7.71 2.50 -5.94
C THR A 45 7.77 1.03 -6.34
N LEU A 46 6.70 0.28 -6.10
CA LEU A 46 6.60 -1.14 -6.44
C LEU A 46 6.68 -1.36 -7.95
N ALA A 47 5.98 -0.56 -8.76
CA ALA A 47 6.03 -0.65 -10.22
C ALA A 47 7.46 -0.48 -10.78
N ARG A 48 8.29 0.32 -10.12
CA ARG A 48 9.68 0.59 -10.51
C ARG A 48 10.71 -0.39 -9.93
N SER A 49 10.29 -1.27 -9.02
CA SER A 49 11.19 -2.14 -8.27
C SER A 49 11.51 -3.49 -8.95
N GLN A 50 10.89 -3.80 -10.09
CA GLN A 50 10.90 -5.15 -10.68
C GLN A 50 12.31 -5.69 -10.96
N ASP A 51 13.20 -4.88 -11.54
CA ASP A 51 14.58 -5.31 -11.82
C ASP A 51 15.37 -5.59 -10.54
N GLN A 52 15.18 -4.75 -9.52
CA GLN A 52 15.82 -4.92 -8.22
C GLN A 52 15.30 -6.17 -7.50
N LEU A 53 13.98 -6.38 -7.50
CA LEU A 53 13.35 -7.57 -6.93
C LEU A 53 13.79 -8.84 -7.66
N ALA A 54 13.88 -8.82 -8.99
CA ALA A 54 14.38 -9.95 -9.77
C ALA A 54 15.83 -10.29 -9.42
N LYS A 55 16.69 -9.27 -9.24
CA LYS A 55 18.07 -9.47 -8.79
C LYS A 55 18.11 -10.10 -7.40
N LEU A 56 17.35 -9.58 -6.44
CA LEU A 56 17.30 -10.11 -5.07
C LEU A 56 16.77 -11.56 -5.06
N ALA A 57 15.75 -11.86 -5.84
CA ALA A 57 15.21 -13.21 -5.98
C ALA A 57 16.24 -14.19 -6.54
N ASN A 58 16.98 -13.79 -7.58
CA ASN A 58 18.05 -14.61 -8.15
C ASN A 58 19.16 -14.85 -7.12
N GLN A 59 19.58 -13.82 -6.39
CA GLN A 59 20.59 -13.95 -5.33
C GLN A 59 20.15 -14.92 -4.23
N ALA A 60 18.91 -14.80 -3.75
CA ALA A 60 18.35 -15.71 -2.75
C ALA A 60 18.33 -17.17 -3.25
N LEU A 61 18.01 -17.38 -4.53
CA LEU A 61 18.03 -18.71 -5.14
C LEU A 61 19.45 -19.28 -5.26
N GLU A 62 20.44 -18.45 -5.62
CA GLU A 62 21.84 -18.84 -5.66
C GLU A 62 22.38 -19.21 -4.27
N GLU A 63 22.04 -18.42 -3.25
CA GLU A 63 22.39 -18.71 -1.86
C GLU A 63 21.76 -20.02 -1.38
N PHE A 64 20.49 -20.26 -1.70
CA PHE A 64 19.82 -21.51 -1.39
C PHE A 64 20.53 -22.70 -2.02
N LYS A 65 20.79 -22.63 -3.33
CA LYS A 65 21.50 -23.69 -4.08
C LYS A 65 22.92 -23.95 -3.56
N ALA A 66 23.58 -22.90 -3.05
CA ALA A 66 24.91 -23.01 -2.47
C ALA A 66 24.91 -23.43 -0.99
N GLY A 67 23.75 -23.75 -0.40
CA GLY A 67 23.66 -24.14 1.01
C GLY A 67 23.94 -23.00 2.00
N ARG A 68 23.86 -21.74 1.55
CA ARG A 68 24.10 -20.53 2.37
C ARG A 68 22.83 -19.98 3.02
N THR A 69 21.72 -20.73 3.00
CA THR A 69 20.48 -20.34 3.66
C THR A 69 20.29 -21.12 4.96
N ARG A 70 19.59 -20.50 5.91
CA ARG A 70 19.20 -21.14 7.18
C ARG A 70 17.69 -21.24 7.23
N LYS A 71 17.17 -22.41 7.59
CA LYS A 71 15.75 -22.58 7.88
C LYS A 71 15.41 -21.86 9.18
N ILE A 72 14.45 -20.94 9.14
CA ILE A 72 13.92 -20.21 10.29
C ILE A 72 12.39 -20.32 10.31
N GLY A 73 11.78 -20.31 11.50
CA GLY A 73 10.33 -20.20 11.67
C GLY A 73 9.87 -18.74 11.67
N PHE A 74 8.55 -18.52 11.64
CA PHE A 74 7.98 -17.17 11.79
C PHE A 74 8.32 -16.54 13.15
N ASP A 75 8.48 -17.37 14.19
CA ASP A 75 8.89 -16.92 15.52
C ASP A 75 10.37 -16.49 15.58
N ASP A 76 11.15 -16.79 14.54
CA ASP A 76 12.60 -16.53 14.43
C ASP A 76 12.95 -15.49 13.35
N LEU A 77 11.96 -14.79 12.78
CA LEU A 77 12.12 -13.72 11.78
C LEU A 77 12.64 -12.41 12.38
#